data_AF-A0A4Q0SFI8-F1
#
_entry.id   AF-A0A4Q0SFI8-F1
#
_cell.length_a   1.000
_cell.length_b   1.000
_cell.length_c   1.000
_cell.angle_alpha   90.00
_cell.angle_beta   90.00
_cell.angle_gamma   90.00
#
_symmetry.space_group_name_H-M   'P 1'
#
loop_
_entity.id
_entity.type
_entity.pdbx_description
1 polymer ?
#
loop_
_entity_poly.entity_id
_entity_poly.type
_entity_poly.pdbx_seq_one_letter_code
_entity_poly.pdbx_strand_id
1 'polypeptide(L)'
;MSEHLLLAPLLESYFRCRLTKQRNATSATLASYRDALRMLILFAAARLRKKPAALALEDLDRDLVLAFLDELEAKRNNSVATRNARLAAIRSFFHHADSEVIARTVPI
;
A
#
# COMPACT_ATOMS: atom_id res chain seq x y z
N MET A 1 13.19 -18.54 -10.57
CA MET A 1 13.46 -17.60 -9.46
C MET A 1 12.31 -16.62 -9.47
N SER A 2 11.38 -16.74 -8.52
CA SER A 2 10.26 -15.80 -8.43
C SER A 2 10.82 -14.39 -8.26
N GLU A 3 10.50 -13.47 -9.17
CA GLU A 3 10.82 -12.07 -9.03
C GLU A 3 10.09 -11.54 -7.79
N HIS A 4 10.79 -11.45 -6.67
CA HIS A 4 10.26 -10.76 -5.51
C HIS A 4 10.15 -9.28 -5.84
N LEU A 5 8.92 -8.83 -6.10
CA LEU A 5 8.65 -7.42 -6.28
C LEU A 5 8.79 -6.73 -4.93
N LEU A 6 9.94 -6.10 -4.74
CA LEU A 6 10.20 -5.23 -3.60
C LEU A 6 9.12 -4.14 -3.55
N LEU A 7 8.64 -3.87 -2.35
CA LEU A 7 7.57 -2.90 -2.15
C LEU A 7 8.02 -1.45 -2.44
N ALA A 8 9.31 -1.16 -2.21
CA ALA A 8 9.86 0.20 -2.32
C ALA A 8 9.77 0.79 -3.76
N PRO A 9 10.21 0.09 -4.83
CA PRO A 9 10.01 0.57 -6.21
C PRO A 9 8.53 0.80 -6.59
N LEU A 10 7.63 -0.06 -6.12
CA LEU A 10 6.20 0.08 -6.38
C LEU A 10 5.62 1.33 -5.70
N LEU A 11 6.03 1.60 -4.46
CA LEU A 11 5.64 2.81 -3.73
C LEU A 11 6.17 4.06 -4.43
N GLU A 12 7.43 4.05 -4.89
CA GLU A 12 8.00 5.17 -5.62
C GLU A 12 7.21 5.48 -6.90
N SER A 13 6.95 4.47 -7.74
CA SER A 13 6.13 4.65 -8.95
C SER A 13 4.72 5.13 -8.61
N TYR A 14 4.10 4.57 -7.56
CA TYR A 14 2.74 4.94 -7.14
C TYR A 14 2.62 6.43 -6.79
N PHE A 15 3.55 6.96 -5.98
CA PHE A 15 3.51 8.36 -5.58
C PHE A 15 3.95 9.30 -6.70
N ARG A 16 5.03 8.97 -7.42
CA ARG A 16 5.62 9.86 -8.43
C ARG A 16 4.85 9.86 -9.74
N CYS A 17 4.32 8.72 -10.17
CA CYS A 17 3.63 8.59 -11.45
C CYS A 17 2.11 8.61 -11.27
N ARG A 18 1.54 7.68 -10.51
CA ARG A 18 0.09 7.51 -10.51
C ARG A 18 -0.65 8.62 -9.76
N LEU A 19 -0.28 8.88 -8.50
CA LEU A 19 -0.98 9.90 -7.70
C LEU A 19 -0.73 11.31 -8.23
N THR A 20 0.50 11.62 -8.61
CA THR A 20 0.88 12.97 -9.05
C THR A 20 0.52 13.24 -10.51
N LYS A 21 0.83 12.33 -11.45
CA LYS A 21 0.68 12.59 -12.90
C LYS A 21 -0.65 12.12 -13.48
N GLN A 22 -1.24 11.04 -12.96
CA GLN A 22 -2.45 10.43 -13.53
C GLN A 22 -3.73 10.81 -12.79
N ARG A 23 -3.64 11.08 -11.48
CA ARG A 23 -4.81 11.31 -10.61
C ARG A 23 -4.95 12.77 -10.14
N ASN A 24 -3.98 13.65 -10.42
CA ASN A 24 -3.93 15.03 -9.90
C ASN A 24 -4.32 15.12 -8.42
N ALA A 25 -3.78 14.20 -7.60
CA ALA A 25 -4.12 14.14 -6.19
C ALA A 25 -3.67 15.41 -5.47
N THR A 26 -4.53 15.97 -4.64
CA THR A 26 -4.16 17.12 -3.79
C THR A 26 -3.09 16.73 -2.78
N SER A 27 -2.38 17.72 -2.25
CA SER A 27 -1.37 17.54 -1.21
C SER A 27 -1.93 16.79 0.02
N ALA A 28 -3.19 17.07 0.37
CA ALA A 28 -3.88 16.41 1.48
C ALA A 28 -4.16 14.92 1.18
N THR A 29 -4.61 14.60 -0.04
CA THR A 29 -4.82 13.20 -0.47
C THR A 29 -3.49 12.43 -0.50
N LEU A 30 -2.44 13.03 -1.04
CA LEU A 30 -1.08 12.48 -1.06
C LEU A 30 -0.58 12.15 0.36
N ALA A 31 -0.70 13.10 1.29
CA ALA A 31 -0.32 12.90 2.68
C ALA A 31 -1.13 11.78 3.34
N SER A 32 -2.45 11.78 3.18
CA SER A 32 -3.33 10.74 3.72
C SER A 32 -2.98 9.34 3.18
N TYR A 33 -2.65 9.23 1.90
CA TYR A 33 -2.30 7.95 1.27
C TYR A 33 -0.94 7.46 1.73
N ARG A 34 0.04 8.35 1.85
CA ARG A 34 1.36 8.06 2.43
C ARG A 34 1.24 7.55 3.85
N ASP A 35 0.44 8.20 4.68
CA ASP A 35 0.28 7.81 6.07
C ASP A 35 -0.40 6.45 6.19
N ALA A 36 -1.43 6.18 5.37
CA ALA A 36 -2.10 4.89 5.30
C ALA A 36 -1.14 3.75 4.95
N LEU A 37 -0.36 3.92 3.87
CA LEU A 37 0.60 2.91 3.42
C LEU A 37 1.76 2.74 4.42
N ARG A 38 2.25 3.82 5.02
CA ARG A 38 3.26 3.75 6.09
C ARG A 38 2.77 2.94 7.28
N MET A 39 1.53 3.14 7.71
CA MET A 39 0.93 2.37 8.82
C MET A 39 0.84 0.88 8.48
N LEU A 40 0.40 0.54 7.26
CA LEU A 40 0.33 -0.85 6.79
C LEU A 40 1.72 -1.50 6.78
N ILE A 41 2.72 -0.82 6.23
CA ILE A 41 4.11 -1.33 6.13
C ILE A 41 4.71 -1.60 7.51
N LEU A 42 4.52 -0.68 8.46
CA LEU A 42 5.01 -0.86 9.82
C LEU A 42 4.28 -1.99 10.55
N PHE A 43 2.98 -2.13 10.35
CA PHE A 43 2.20 -3.25 10.87
C PHE A 43 2.70 -4.58 10.30
N ALA A 44 2.88 -4.67 8.98
CA ALA A 44 3.37 -5.87 8.31
C ALA A 44 4.77 -6.25 8.80
N ALA A 45 5.68 -5.28 8.88
CA ALA A 45 7.04 -5.46 9.37
C ALA A 45 7.05 -6.03 10.81
N ALA A 46 6.22 -5.47 11.69
CA ALA A 46 6.10 -5.94 13.07
C ALA A 46 5.53 -7.37 13.13
N ARG A 47 4.44 -7.64 12.40
CA ARG A 47 3.76 -8.95 12.40
C ARG A 47 4.62 -10.06 11.81
N LEU A 48 5.33 -9.79 10.72
CA LEU A 48 6.19 -10.75 10.01
C LEU A 48 7.61 -10.80 10.57
N ARG A 49 7.94 -9.94 11.54
CA ARG A 49 9.30 -9.75 12.08
C ARG A 49 10.36 -9.52 10.99
N LYS A 50 9.97 -8.73 9.98
CA LYS A 50 10.84 -8.32 8.86
C LYS A 50 11.17 -6.83 8.97
N LYS A 51 12.30 -6.42 8.39
CA LYS A 51 12.57 -4.99 8.19
C LYS A 51 11.58 -4.42 7.14
N PRO A 52 11.07 -3.18 7.28
CA PRO A 52 10.18 -2.58 6.29
C PRO A 52 10.73 -2.63 4.86
N ALA A 53 12.04 -2.44 4.68
CA ALA A 53 12.71 -2.49 3.38
C ALA A 53 12.81 -3.91 2.77
N ALA A 54 12.59 -4.96 3.58
CA ALA A 54 12.64 -6.35 3.14
C ALA A 54 11.24 -6.92 2.84
N LEU A 55 10.19 -6.10 2.94
CA LEU A 55 8.83 -6.53 2.59
C LEU A 55 8.67 -6.58 1.06
N ALA A 56 8.11 -7.69 0.58
CA ALA A 56 7.69 -7.87 -0.80
C ALA A 56 6.18 -7.63 -0.93
N LEU A 57 5.69 -7.49 -2.17
CA LEU A 57 4.25 -7.39 -2.43
C LEU A 57 3.48 -8.62 -1.93
N GLU A 58 4.07 -9.80 -2.03
CA GLU A 58 3.53 -11.09 -1.58
C GLU A 58 3.29 -11.16 -0.07
N ASP A 59 4.03 -10.37 0.71
CA ASP A 59 3.87 -10.29 2.17
C ASP A 59 2.58 -9.55 2.56
N LEU A 60 1.96 -8.81 1.65
CA LEU A 60 0.75 -8.02 1.89
C LEU A 60 -0.51 -8.75 1.37
N ASP A 61 -0.77 -9.94 1.90
CA ASP A 61 -1.94 -10.72 1.54
C ASP A 61 -3.26 -10.18 2.14
N ARG A 62 -4.37 -10.82 1.77
CA ARG A 62 -5.71 -10.46 2.25
C ARG A 62 -5.80 -10.48 3.78
N ASP A 63 -5.26 -11.51 4.42
CA ASP A 63 -5.42 -11.74 5.85
C ASP A 63 -4.62 -10.72 6.66
N LEU A 64 -3.43 -10.36 6.17
CA LEU A 64 -2.63 -9.29 6.75
C LEU A 64 -3.33 -7.93 6.62
N VAL A 65 -3.94 -7.63 5.48
CA VAL A 65 -4.70 -6.38 5.28
C VAL A 65 -5.93 -6.34 6.17
N LEU A 66 -6.68 -7.45 6.31
CA LEU A 66 -7.83 -7.52 7.21
C LEU A 66 -7.41 -7.31 8.66
N ALA A 67 -6.38 -8.00 9.11
CA ALA A 67 -5.88 -7.84 10.47
C ALA A 67 -5.34 -6.43 10.76
N PHE A 68 -4.78 -5.76 9.74
CA PHE A 68 -4.40 -4.35 9.86
C PHE A 68 -5.61 -3.44 10.07
N LEU A 69 -6.71 -3.67 9.34
CA LEU A 69 -7.94 -2.89 9.48
C LEU A 69 -8.58 -3.10 10.86
N ASP A 70 -8.60 -4.33 11.37
CA ASP A 70 -9.09 -4.65 12.70
C ASP A 70 -8.25 -3.94 13.79
N GLU A 71 -6.91 -3.94 13.65
CA GLU A 71 -6.05 -3.21 14.58
C GLU A 71 -6.30 -1.69 14.53
N LEU A 72 -6.56 -1.14 13.34
CA LEU A 72 -6.86 0.29 13.20
C LEU A 72 -8.16 0.70 13.90
N GLU A 73 -9.15 -0.18 13.93
CA GLU A 73 -10.38 0.03 14.69
C GLU A 73 -10.12 -0.05 16.19
N ALA A 74 -9.46 -1.11 16.63
CA ALA A 74 -9.23 -1.37 18.06
C ALA A 74 -8.32 -0.32 18.72
N LYS A 75 -7.28 0.18 18.04
CA LYS A 75 -6.27 1.05 18.66
C LYS A 75 -6.56 2.54 18.61
N ARG A 76 -7.42 3.02 17.70
CA ARG A 76 -7.45 4.47 17.39
C ARG A 76 -8.81 5.14 17.45
N ASN A 77 -9.91 4.41 17.71
CA ASN A 77 -11.26 4.98 17.75
C ASN A 77 -11.57 5.87 16.53
N ASN A 78 -10.98 5.55 15.36
CA ASN A 78 -11.12 6.34 14.15
C ASN A 78 -12.55 6.18 13.63
N SER A 79 -13.09 7.25 13.05
CA SER A 79 -14.38 7.16 12.37
C SER A 79 -14.33 6.16 11.21
N VAL A 80 -15.50 5.58 10.88
CA VAL A 80 -15.68 4.73 9.70
C VAL A 80 -15.17 5.43 8.43
N ALA A 81 -15.31 6.75 8.34
CA ALA A 81 -14.80 7.56 7.23
C ALA A 81 -13.27 7.49 7.10
N THR A 82 -12.53 7.62 8.21
CA THR A 82 -11.06 7.52 8.21
C THR A 82 -10.59 6.11 7.86
N ARG A 83 -11.29 5.07 8.33
CA ARG A 83 -11.02 3.68 7.94
C ARG A 83 -11.22 3.48 6.43
N ASN A 84 -12.34 3.94 5.90
CA ASN A 84 -12.66 3.80 4.47
C ASN A 84 -11.67 4.55 3.59
N ALA A 85 -11.23 5.73 3.99
CA ALA A 85 -10.19 6.47 3.27
C ALA A 85 -8.87 5.70 3.20
N ARG A 86 -8.46 5.06 4.31
CA ARG A 86 -7.25 4.21 4.34
C ARG A 86 -7.40 2.97 3.48
N LEU A 87 -8.55 2.30 3.55
CA LEU A 87 -8.85 1.16 2.69
C LEU A 87 -8.84 1.54 1.20
N ALA A 88 -9.37 2.71 0.86
CA ALA A 88 -9.33 3.24 -0.51
C ALA A 88 -7.88 3.48 -0.98
N ALA A 89 -7.00 4.00 -0.12
CA ALA A 89 -5.59 4.16 -0.42
C ALA A 89 -4.91 2.80 -0.68
N ILE A 90 -5.16 1.80 0.16
CA ILE A 90 -4.60 0.44 0.03
C ILE A 90 -5.07 -0.21 -1.27
N ARG A 91 -6.38 -0.19 -1.56
CA ARG A 91 -6.94 -0.71 -2.82
C ARG A 91 -6.36 -0.02 -4.04
N SER A 92 -6.22 1.30 -3.96
CA SER A 92 -5.63 2.11 -5.03
C SER A 92 -4.17 1.73 -5.30
N PHE A 93 -3.40 1.44 -4.26
CA PHE A 93 -2.02 0.95 -4.38
C PHE A 93 -1.95 -0.43 -5.03
N PHE A 94 -2.77 -1.40 -4.59
CA PHE A 94 -2.74 -2.74 -5.19
C PHE A 94 -3.13 -2.74 -6.67
N HIS A 95 -4.10 -1.90 -7.07
CA HIS A 95 -4.43 -1.75 -8.50
C HIS A 95 -3.27 -1.16 -9.33
N HIS A 96 -2.47 -0.27 -8.73
CA HIS A 96 -1.24 0.22 -9.36
C HIS A 96 -0.21 -0.90 -9.51
N ALA A 97 0.00 -1.66 -8.43
CA ALA A 97 0.94 -2.77 -8.44
C ALA A 97 0.59 -3.83 -9.49
N ASP A 98 -0.70 -4.15 -9.63
CA ASP A 98 -1.20 -5.07 -10.66
C ASP A 98 -0.91 -4.54 -12.08
N SER A 99 -1.17 -3.25 -12.32
CA SER A 99 -0.86 -2.58 -13.60
C SER A 99 0.64 -2.62 -13.94
N GLU A 100 1.51 -2.41 -12.93
CA GLU A 100 2.97 -2.47 -13.08
C GLU A 100 3.48 -3.89 -13.31
N VAL A 101 2.89 -4.89 -12.66
CA VAL A 101 3.22 -6.32 -12.88
C VAL A 101 2.86 -6.72 -14.30
N ILE A 102 1.67 -6.36 -14.77
CA ILE A 102 1.22 -6.65 -16.15
C ILE A 102 2.15 -5.98 -17.16
N ALA A 103 2.48 -4.70 -16.97
CA ALA A 103 3.39 -3.97 -17.86
C ALA A 103 4.81 -4.57 -17.93
N ARG A 104 5.26 -5.27 -16.89
CA ARG A 104 6.56 -5.98 -16.87
C ARG A 104 6.50 -7.37 -17.50
N THR A 105 5.35 -8.03 -17.43
CA THR A 105 5.20 -9.44 -17.84
C THR A 105 4.80 -9.58 -19.31
N VAL A 106 4.20 -8.54 -19.91
CA VAL A 106 3.83 -8.50 -21.33
C VAL A 106 4.68 -7.44 -22.03
N PRO A 107 5.78 -7.81 -22.72
CA PRO A 107 6.46 -6.88 -23.59
C PRO A 107 5.56 -6.64 -24.81
N ILE A 108 5.10 -5.40 -24.95
CA ILE A 108 4.58 -4.87 -26.22
C ILE A 108 5.68 -4.81 -27.27
#